data_AF-A0A7C8NBU5-F1
#
_entry.id   AF-A0A7C8NBU5-F1
#
_cell.length_a   1.000
_cell.length_b   1.000
_cell.length_c   1.000
_cell.angle_alpha   90.00
_cell.angle_beta   90.00
_cell.angle_gamma   90.00
#
_symmetry.space_group_name_H-M   'P 1'
#
loop_
_entity.id
_entity.type
_entity.pdbx_description
1 polymer ?
#
loop_
_entity_poly.entity_id
_entity_poly.type
_entity_poly.pdbx_seq_one_letter_code
_entity_poly.pdbx_strand_id
1 'polypeptide(L)'
;MASRSYVPYQDLESKAMLLGFLEQPSQFFNHIRRYTNSISTQMTYGFRTVDIHDPKLEQLVYGFGKWSELAGSQTAAFLDVFPIFRRLPDALLPPCIASEIFRAQKEYKLSDGAASYLCGTVLEAGSDTSASTLIGFTQALLIFPEVLKLAQSEIDKVCGDRIPDFDDLPDLPYIRGCVKESLRWMPTTVLGVPHATICDDEYLGYKIPKGARVVLNVWAIHNNPSRYPEPHRFDPSRWAHDSQTSAESANNRDPSKRDQFGFGAGRRICQGIHIADQNLFLAISRLIWAFDFKRPIDPSTGEEIVPDMGDLAEGLLVCPNPFNADIKPRNASRAEAIKAEWNKMTELLDDELQWKAVPEELMQRFYETNKTEVNL
;
A
#
# COMPACT_ATOMS: atom_id res chain seq x y z
N MET A 1 -11.34 -10.30 -8.06
CA MET A 1 -12.41 -10.61 -7.08
C MET A 1 -11.88 -11.10 -5.72
N ALA A 2 -10.63 -11.59 -5.59
CA ALA A 2 -10.04 -11.91 -4.28
C ALA A 2 -9.68 -10.68 -3.41
N SER A 3 -9.24 -9.56 -4.00
CA SER A 3 -8.86 -8.37 -3.21
C SER A 3 -10.00 -7.80 -2.36
N ARG A 4 -11.26 -8.02 -2.77
CA ARG A 4 -12.45 -7.55 -2.04
C ARG A 4 -12.61 -8.20 -0.67
N SER A 5 -12.13 -9.42 -0.45
CA SER A 5 -12.20 -10.08 0.86
C SER A 5 -11.27 -9.45 1.90
N TYR A 6 -10.34 -8.59 1.47
CA TYR A 6 -9.39 -7.92 2.36
C TYR A 6 -9.80 -6.49 2.75
N VAL A 7 -10.88 -5.98 2.15
CA VAL A 7 -11.40 -4.64 2.46
C VAL A 7 -11.72 -4.44 3.94
N PRO A 8 -12.31 -5.41 4.68
CA PRO A 8 -12.54 -5.23 6.12
C PRO A 8 -11.26 -4.94 6.90
N TYR A 9 -10.14 -5.56 6.52
CA TYR A 9 -8.83 -5.32 7.13
C TYR A 9 -8.33 -3.91 6.81
N GLN A 10 -8.49 -3.46 5.56
CA GLN A 10 -8.12 -2.12 5.14
C GLN A 10 -8.97 -1.03 5.84
N ASP A 11 -10.27 -1.28 6.03
CA ASP A 11 -11.18 -0.39 6.75
C ASP A 11 -10.79 -0.26 8.22
N LEU A 12 -10.62 -1.40 8.90
CA LEU A 12 -10.23 -1.43 10.32
C LEU A 12 -8.88 -0.74 10.55
N GLU A 13 -7.88 -1.08 9.75
CA GLU A 13 -6.53 -0.55 9.97
C GLU A 13 -6.40 0.92 9.64
N SER A 14 -7.15 1.42 8.67
CA SER A 14 -7.11 2.84 8.35
C SER A 14 -7.80 3.65 9.44
N LYS A 15 -8.86 3.15 10.07
CA LYS A 15 -9.45 3.76 11.28
C LYS A 15 -8.46 3.76 12.45
N ALA A 16 -7.75 2.64 12.68
CA ALA A 16 -6.67 2.58 13.67
C ALA A 16 -5.53 3.56 13.35
N MET A 17 -5.19 3.76 12.07
CA MET A 17 -4.19 4.74 11.64
C MET A 17 -4.63 6.17 11.97
N LEU A 18 -5.89 6.53 11.66
CA LEU A 18 -6.42 7.85 12.01
C LEU A 18 -6.40 8.11 13.52
N LEU A 19 -6.75 7.11 14.33
CA LEU A 19 -6.66 7.24 15.79
C LEU A 19 -5.22 7.51 16.23
N GLY A 20 -4.25 6.77 15.68
CA GLY A 20 -2.83 7.00 15.96
C GLY A 20 -2.38 8.42 15.61
N PHE A 21 -2.80 8.94 14.45
CA PHE A 21 -2.53 10.34 14.07
C PHE A 21 -3.17 11.35 15.02
N LEU A 22 -4.35 11.05 15.57
CA LEU A 22 -5.04 11.92 16.51
C LEU A 22 -4.36 11.96 17.88
N GLU A 23 -3.87 10.82 18.37
CA GLU A 23 -3.28 10.69 19.70
C GLU A 23 -1.78 11.07 19.72
N GLN A 24 -1.05 10.66 18.69
CA GLN A 24 0.41 10.82 18.59
C GLN A 24 0.81 11.26 17.16
N PRO A 25 0.46 12.49 16.73
CA PRO A 25 0.69 12.96 15.36
C PRO A 25 2.18 13.00 14.97
N SER A 26 3.09 13.19 15.92
CA SER A 26 4.54 13.16 15.66
C SER A 26 5.05 11.78 15.25
N GLN A 27 4.29 10.72 15.50
CA GLN A 27 4.63 9.34 15.17
C GLN A 27 3.98 8.88 13.84
N PHE A 28 3.58 9.81 12.96
CA PHE A 28 2.85 9.48 11.73
C PHE A 28 3.57 8.46 10.83
N PHE A 29 4.90 8.48 10.76
CA PHE A 29 5.69 7.44 10.07
C PHE A 29 5.38 6.03 10.61
N ASN A 30 5.35 5.87 11.94
CA ASN A 30 5.08 4.60 12.59
C ASN A 30 3.63 4.16 12.41
N HIS A 31 2.68 5.11 12.45
CA HIS A 31 1.27 4.81 12.19
C HIS A 31 1.03 4.34 10.75
N ILE A 32 1.69 4.96 9.77
CA ILE A 32 1.64 4.53 8.36
C ILE A 32 2.27 3.15 8.19
N ARG A 33 3.44 2.90 8.80
CA ARG A 33 4.11 1.59 8.71
C ARG A 33 3.30 0.48 9.39
N ARG A 34 2.74 0.75 10.57
CA ARG A 34 1.88 -0.21 11.29
C ARG A 34 0.60 -0.50 10.51
N TYR A 35 0.01 0.52 9.89
CA TYR A 35 -1.16 0.37 9.01
C TYR A 35 -0.92 -0.68 7.91
N THR A 36 0.16 -0.52 7.13
CA THR A 36 0.43 -1.42 6.00
C THR A 36 0.93 -2.79 6.46
N ASN A 37 1.74 -2.83 7.53
CA ASN A 37 2.18 -4.09 8.14
C ASN A 37 0.99 -4.92 8.61
N SER A 38 0.06 -4.32 9.35
CA SER A 38 -1.08 -5.03 9.88
C SER A 38 -1.99 -5.58 8.78
N ILE A 39 -2.19 -4.85 7.68
CA ILE A 39 -2.95 -5.35 6.53
C ILE A 39 -2.25 -6.57 5.93
N SER A 40 -0.94 -6.45 5.66
CA SER A 40 -0.14 -7.55 5.11
C SER A 40 -0.14 -8.78 6.02
N THR A 41 -0.01 -8.63 7.33
CA THR A 41 -0.01 -9.77 8.26
C THR A 41 -1.39 -10.40 8.41
N GLN A 42 -2.47 -9.62 8.38
CA GLN A 42 -3.83 -10.16 8.41
C GLN A 42 -4.11 -10.96 7.16
N MET A 43 -3.77 -10.43 5.98
CA MET A 43 -3.95 -11.12 4.72
C MET A 43 -3.08 -12.38 4.62
N THR A 44 -1.83 -12.28 5.04
CA THR A 44 -0.84 -13.35 4.86
C THR A 44 -0.97 -14.43 5.93
N TYR A 45 -0.98 -14.02 7.19
CA TYR A 45 -0.87 -14.90 8.36
C TYR A 45 -2.14 -14.96 9.21
N GLY A 46 -3.13 -14.10 8.96
CA GLY A 46 -4.39 -14.11 9.69
C GLY A 46 -4.35 -13.41 11.05
N PHE A 47 -3.31 -12.62 11.35
CA PHE A 47 -3.22 -11.86 12.60
C PHE A 47 -2.92 -10.38 12.35
N ARG A 48 -3.45 -9.55 13.24
CA ARG A 48 -3.29 -8.10 13.29
C ARG A 48 -1.97 -7.72 13.94
N THR A 49 -1.22 -6.82 13.32
CA THR A 49 -0.07 -6.15 13.96
C THR A 49 -0.57 -4.94 14.73
N VAL A 50 -0.54 -5.02 16.06
CA VAL A 50 -1.10 -3.97 16.93
C VAL A 50 -0.10 -2.85 17.21
N ASP A 51 1.19 -3.16 17.19
CA ASP A 51 2.31 -2.26 17.46
C ASP A 51 3.39 -2.41 16.38
N ILE A 52 4.14 -1.35 16.10
CA ILE A 52 5.25 -1.40 15.12
C ILE A 52 6.41 -2.28 15.61
N HIS A 53 6.53 -2.48 16.93
CA HIS A 53 7.47 -3.36 17.61
C HIS A 53 6.82 -4.67 18.06
N ASP A 54 5.75 -5.11 17.39
CA ASP A 54 5.11 -6.39 17.68
C ASP A 54 6.14 -7.54 17.53
N PRO A 55 6.38 -8.34 18.59
CA PRO A 55 7.39 -9.41 18.54
C PRO A 55 7.14 -10.43 17.42
N LYS A 56 5.87 -10.66 17.04
CA LYS A 56 5.53 -11.56 15.92
C LYS A 56 5.99 -10.97 14.59
N LEU A 57 5.82 -9.65 14.41
CA LEU A 57 6.29 -8.96 13.21
C LEU A 57 7.82 -8.94 13.16
N GLU A 58 8.49 -8.57 14.26
CA GLU A 58 9.95 -8.57 14.34
C GLU A 58 10.54 -9.96 14.08
N GLN A 59 9.90 -11.01 14.60
CA GLN A 59 10.30 -12.39 14.33
C GLN A 59 10.12 -12.79 12.86
N LEU A 60 9.02 -12.38 12.22
CA LEU A 60 8.82 -12.61 10.78
C LEU A 60 9.89 -11.90 9.96
N VAL A 61 10.13 -10.60 10.21
CA VAL A 61 11.15 -9.81 9.52
C VAL A 61 12.55 -10.36 9.76
N TYR A 62 12.88 -10.74 10.99
CA TYR A 62 14.17 -11.38 11.30
C TYR A 62 14.31 -12.73 10.59
N GLY A 63 13.26 -13.55 10.65
CA GLY A 63 13.19 -14.84 9.95
C GLY A 63 13.38 -14.70 8.45
N PHE A 64 12.78 -13.67 7.83
CA PHE A 64 12.95 -13.36 6.42
C PHE A 64 14.30 -12.75 6.09
N GLY A 65 14.84 -11.84 6.91
CA GLY A 65 16.19 -11.31 6.73
C GLY A 65 17.23 -12.44 6.73
N LYS A 66 17.12 -13.35 7.70
CA LYS A 66 17.92 -14.58 7.74
C LYS A 66 17.62 -15.51 6.57
N TRP A 67 16.36 -15.67 6.17
CA TRP A 67 16.00 -16.49 5.01
C TRP A 67 16.48 -15.90 3.69
N SER A 68 16.53 -14.57 3.52
CA SER A 68 17.04 -13.88 2.33
C SER A 68 18.57 -14.02 2.25
N GLU A 69 19.26 -13.88 3.39
CA GLU A 69 20.68 -14.24 3.53
C GLU A 69 20.93 -15.74 3.21
N LEU A 70 20.05 -16.62 3.69
CA LEU A 70 20.12 -18.07 3.49
C LEU A 70 19.50 -18.55 2.17
N ALA A 71 18.74 -17.76 1.42
CA ALA A 71 18.18 -18.17 0.13
C ALA A 71 19.27 -18.22 -0.95
N GLY A 72 20.46 -17.69 -0.62
CA GLY A 72 21.73 -17.99 -1.30
C GLY A 72 22.37 -19.33 -0.89
N SER A 73 21.86 -20.05 0.11
CA SER A 73 22.39 -21.32 0.61
C SER A 73 21.27 -22.28 1.09
N GLN A 74 21.06 -23.35 0.34
CA GLN A 74 20.01 -24.34 0.61
C GLN A 74 19.91 -24.74 2.10
N THR A 75 18.67 -24.77 2.60
CA THR A 75 18.14 -25.45 3.81
C THR A 75 17.78 -24.55 5.01
N ALA A 76 16.48 -24.27 5.19
CA ALA A 76 15.79 -24.26 6.50
C ALA A 76 14.27 -24.25 6.30
N ALA A 77 13.56 -25.15 6.98
CA ALA A 77 12.11 -25.31 6.92
C ALA A 77 11.45 -24.49 8.03
N PHE A 78 10.53 -23.60 7.66
CA PHE A 78 9.76 -22.71 8.55
C PHE A 78 8.83 -23.43 9.54
N LEU A 79 8.67 -24.75 9.44
CA LEU A 79 7.72 -25.49 10.27
C LEU A 79 8.12 -25.66 11.74
N ASP A 80 9.25 -25.05 12.12
CA ASP A 80 9.68 -24.91 13.51
C ASP A 80 9.15 -23.62 14.18
N VAL A 81 8.60 -22.66 13.43
CA VAL A 81 8.09 -21.40 14.01
C VAL A 81 6.70 -21.57 14.63
N PHE A 82 5.82 -22.40 14.04
CA PHE A 82 4.50 -22.71 14.61
C PHE A 82 4.08 -24.17 14.35
N PRO A 83 4.55 -25.14 15.16
CA PRO A 83 4.28 -26.58 14.98
C PRO A 83 2.79 -26.96 15.06
N ILE A 84 1.94 -26.10 15.64
CA ILE A 84 0.54 -26.40 15.94
C ILE A 84 -0.34 -26.45 14.69
N PHE A 85 -0.03 -25.67 13.65
CA PHE A 85 -0.82 -25.62 12.41
C PHE A 85 -0.71 -26.91 11.58
N ARG A 86 0.36 -27.71 11.75
CA ARG A 86 0.51 -29.02 11.10
C ARG A 86 -0.54 -30.06 11.54
N ARG A 87 -1.18 -29.85 12.69
CA ARG A 87 -2.10 -30.81 13.31
C ARG A 87 -3.57 -30.38 13.22
N LEU A 88 -3.86 -29.20 12.67
CA LEU A 88 -5.23 -28.73 12.52
C LEU A 88 -5.87 -29.33 11.26
N PRO A 89 -7.09 -29.88 11.35
CA PRO A 89 -7.93 -30.17 10.19
C PRO A 89 -8.05 -28.94 9.27
N ASP A 90 -8.08 -29.14 7.94
CA ASP A 90 -8.14 -28.06 6.95
C ASP A 90 -9.31 -27.07 7.16
N ALA A 91 -10.37 -27.52 7.83
CA ALA A 91 -11.55 -26.74 8.20
C ALA A 91 -11.35 -25.74 9.35
N LEU A 92 -10.27 -25.89 10.15
CA LEU A 92 -9.94 -25.02 11.28
C LEU A 92 -8.83 -24.02 10.98
N LEU A 93 -8.32 -23.99 9.74
CA LEU A 93 -7.32 -23.00 9.34
C LEU A 93 -8.00 -21.65 9.05
N PRO A 94 -7.43 -20.53 9.53
CA PRO A 94 -7.96 -19.20 9.24
C PRO A 94 -7.93 -18.93 7.73
N PRO A 95 -8.89 -18.17 7.17
CA PRO A 95 -8.94 -17.86 5.74
C PRO A 95 -7.89 -16.79 5.35
N CYS A 96 -6.62 -17.17 5.34
CA CYS A 96 -5.49 -16.32 4.97
C CYS A 96 -4.62 -16.97 3.89
N ILE A 97 -3.76 -16.18 3.24
CA ILE A 97 -2.89 -16.65 2.14
C ILE A 97 -2.00 -17.82 2.57
N ALA A 98 -1.48 -17.81 3.81
CA ALA A 98 -0.69 -18.93 4.32
C ALA A 98 -1.49 -20.24 4.39
N SER A 99 -2.78 -20.18 4.74
CA SER A 99 -3.66 -21.35 4.74
C SER A 99 -3.91 -21.88 3.32
N GLU A 100 -4.06 -20.97 2.34
CA GLU A 100 -4.26 -21.33 0.94
C GLU A 100 -2.99 -21.95 0.35
N ILE A 101 -1.83 -21.36 0.62
CA ILE A 101 -0.53 -21.91 0.23
C ILE A 101 -0.34 -23.29 0.87
N PHE A 102 -0.70 -23.48 2.14
CA PHE A 102 -0.62 -24.79 2.80
C PHE A 102 -1.52 -25.84 2.12
N ARG A 103 -2.74 -25.48 1.74
CA ARG A 103 -3.65 -26.38 0.99
C ARG A 103 -3.07 -26.69 -0.40
N ALA A 104 -2.61 -25.67 -1.12
CA ALA A 104 -2.01 -25.78 -2.44
C ALA A 104 -0.65 -26.52 -2.42
N GLN A 105 0.02 -26.57 -1.27
CA GLN A 105 1.32 -27.21 -1.11
C GLN A 105 1.31 -28.67 -1.57
N LYS A 106 0.23 -29.39 -1.26
CA LYS A 106 0.03 -30.79 -1.66
C LYS A 106 -0.18 -30.92 -3.18
N GLU A 107 -0.95 -30.02 -3.78
CA GLU A 107 -1.28 -30.02 -5.21
C GLU A 107 -0.05 -29.71 -6.07
N TYR A 108 0.67 -28.65 -5.73
CA TYR A 108 1.82 -28.15 -6.48
C TYR A 108 3.16 -28.74 -6.02
N LYS A 109 3.14 -29.67 -5.05
CA LYS A 109 4.32 -30.34 -4.46
C LYS A 109 5.38 -29.33 -3.99
N LEU A 110 4.94 -28.23 -3.39
CA LEU A 110 5.83 -27.18 -2.89
C LEU A 110 6.55 -27.67 -1.63
N SER A 111 7.87 -27.42 -1.54
CA SER A 111 8.59 -27.66 -0.29
C SER A 111 8.13 -26.66 0.78
N ASP A 112 8.36 -26.99 2.05
CA ASP A 112 8.07 -26.08 3.16
C ASP A 112 8.78 -24.74 3.01
N GLY A 113 10.04 -24.78 2.54
CA GLY A 113 10.79 -23.56 2.24
C GLY A 113 10.17 -22.72 1.13
N ALA A 114 9.66 -23.35 0.06
CA ALA A 114 9.00 -22.64 -1.03
C ALA A 114 7.67 -22.03 -0.58
N ALA A 115 6.86 -22.76 0.18
CA ALA A 115 5.61 -22.26 0.76
C ALA A 115 5.85 -21.04 1.65
N SER A 116 6.87 -21.09 2.52
CA SER A 116 7.21 -19.99 3.42
C SER A 116 7.77 -18.78 2.70
N TYR A 117 8.57 -18.99 1.65
CA TYR A 117 9.04 -17.90 0.82
C TYR A 117 7.90 -17.13 0.15
N LEU A 118 6.90 -17.86 -0.35
CA LEU A 118 5.71 -17.24 -0.96
C LEU A 118 4.97 -16.37 0.05
N CYS A 119 4.76 -16.84 1.29
CA CYS A 119 4.16 -16.03 2.35
C CYS A 119 4.99 -14.77 2.66
N GLY A 120 6.30 -14.92 2.82
CA GLY A 120 7.19 -13.79 3.13
C GLY A 120 7.21 -12.72 2.06
N THR A 121 7.27 -13.16 0.81
CA THR A 121 7.26 -12.25 -0.34
C THR A 121 6.00 -11.38 -0.34
N VAL A 122 4.84 -11.93 0.04
CA VAL A 122 3.59 -11.15 0.13
C VAL A 122 3.66 -10.12 1.25
N LEU A 123 4.16 -10.50 2.44
CA LEU A 123 4.34 -9.57 3.56
C LEU A 123 5.27 -8.41 3.17
N GLU A 124 6.48 -8.71 2.72
CA GLU A 124 7.48 -7.69 2.37
C GLU A 124 6.98 -6.77 1.26
N ALA A 125 6.43 -7.34 0.18
CA ALA A 125 5.99 -6.57 -0.97
C ALA A 125 4.80 -5.65 -0.66
N GLY A 126 3.83 -6.10 0.14
CA GLY A 126 2.62 -5.33 0.47
C GLY A 126 2.85 -4.25 1.53
N SER A 127 3.77 -4.50 2.47
CA SER A 127 4.00 -3.64 3.62
C SER A 127 4.78 -2.37 3.30
N ASP A 128 6.03 -2.52 2.86
CA ASP A 128 6.99 -1.41 2.81
C ASP A 128 6.72 -0.47 1.63
N THR A 129 6.22 -1.02 0.51
CA THR A 129 5.92 -0.23 -0.71
C THR A 129 4.76 0.73 -0.50
N SER A 130 3.66 0.24 0.08
CA SER A 130 2.49 1.06 0.42
C SER A 130 2.84 2.13 1.45
N ALA A 131 3.63 1.78 2.46
CA ALA A 131 4.05 2.73 3.50
C ALA A 131 4.90 3.85 2.89
N SER A 132 5.88 3.50 2.07
CA SER A 132 6.75 4.47 1.38
C SER A 132 5.96 5.41 0.49
N THR A 133 4.94 4.90 -0.22
CA THR A 133 4.05 5.73 -1.06
C THR A 133 3.23 6.71 -0.21
N LEU A 134 2.69 6.27 0.93
CA LEU A 134 1.90 7.13 1.84
C LEU A 134 2.76 8.17 2.57
N ILE A 135 4.00 7.82 2.92
CA ILE A 135 4.99 8.76 3.46
C ILE A 135 5.35 9.80 2.40
N GLY A 136 5.62 9.37 1.16
CA GLY A 136 5.86 10.25 0.02
C GLY A 136 4.68 11.18 -0.26
N PHE A 137 3.44 10.69 -0.16
CA PHE A 137 2.24 11.51 -0.25
C PHE A 137 2.17 12.56 0.87
N THR A 138 2.48 12.17 2.11
CA THR A 138 2.53 13.11 3.25
C THR A 138 3.57 14.21 3.02
N GLN A 139 4.74 13.85 2.47
CA GLN A 139 5.77 14.80 2.07
C GLN A 139 5.27 15.74 0.96
N ALA A 140 4.57 15.21 -0.03
CA ALA A 140 3.99 15.98 -1.12
C ALA A 140 2.98 17.02 -0.62
N LEU A 141 2.15 16.70 0.38
CA LEU A 141 1.22 17.66 0.99
C LEU A 141 1.92 18.84 1.67
N LEU A 142 3.12 18.63 2.21
CA LEU A 142 3.93 19.68 2.82
C LEU A 142 4.65 20.52 1.75
N ILE A 143 5.12 19.90 0.68
CA ILE A 143 5.80 20.62 -0.41
C ILE A 143 4.78 21.42 -1.25
N PHE A 144 3.60 20.85 -1.54
CA PHE A 144 2.55 21.39 -2.40
C PHE A 144 1.22 21.58 -1.64
N PRO A 145 1.14 22.53 -0.68
CA PRO A 145 -0.02 22.69 0.20
C PRO A 145 -1.33 23.07 -0.53
N GLU A 146 -1.26 23.57 -1.76
CA GLU A 146 -2.43 23.81 -2.61
C GLU A 146 -3.19 22.53 -2.96
N VAL A 147 -2.47 21.39 -3.06
CA VAL A 147 -3.04 20.08 -3.37
C VAL A 147 -4.00 19.66 -2.26
N LEU A 148 -3.60 19.86 -1.00
CA LEU A 148 -4.44 19.54 0.16
C LEU A 148 -5.76 20.32 0.12
N LYS A 149 -5.70 21.63 -0.16
CA LYS A 149 -6.90 22.48 -0.19
C LYS A 149 -7.91 22.03 -1.24
N LEU A 150 -7.43 21.69 -2.44
CA LEU A 150 -8.29 21.20 -3.52
C LEU A 150 -8.89 19.84 -3.18
N ALA A 151 -8.08 18.92 -2.65
CA ALA A 151 -8.53 17.61 -2.25
C ALA A 151 -9.56 17.65 -1.10
N GLN A 152 -9.31 18.49 -0.09
CA GLN A 152 -10.26 18.73 1.00
C GLN A 152 -11.58 19.30 0.49
N SER A 153 -11.55 20.20 -0.50
CA SER A 153 -12.78 20.75 -1.10
C SER A 153 -13.63 19.69 -1.80
N GLU A 154 -13.02 18.73 -2.49
CA GLU A 154 -13.74 17.61 -3.11
C GLU A 154 -14.32 16.68 -2.04
N ILE A 155 -13.51 16.26 -1.08
CA ILE A 155 -13.95 15.37 0.00
C ILE A 155 -15.07 15.96 0.84
N ASP A 156 -15.03 17.27 1.13
CA ASP A 156 -16.06 17.92 1.92
C ASP A 156 -17.42 17.94 1.18
N LYS A 157 -17.40 18.03 -0.15
CA LYS A 157 -18.62 18.00 -0.98
C LYS A 157 -19.26 16.62 -1.04
N VAL A 158 -18.44 15.57 -1.12
CA VAL A 158 -18.91 14.19 -1.31
C VAL A 158 -19.21 13.52 0.03
N CYS A 159 -18.30 13.61 0.99
CA CYS A 159 -18.38 12.86 2.25
C CYS A 159 -18.94 13.70 3.41
N GLY A 160 -18.77 15.03 3.37
CA GLY A 160 -19.18 15.92 4.46
C GLY A 160 -18.53 15.55 5.80
N ASP A 161 -19.37 15.19 6.78
CA ASP A 161 -18.95 14.78 8.13
C ASP A 161 -18.84 13.25 8.30
N ARG A 162 -19.14 12.46 7.26
CA ARG A 162 -18.92 11.01 7.28
C ARG A 162 -17.47 10.71 6.90
N ILE A 163 -16.86 9.72 7.55
CA ILE A 163 -15.56 9.19 7.15
C ILE A 163 -15.64 8.60 5.73
N PRO A 164 -14.69 8.90 4.81
CA PRO A 164 -14.69 8.31 3.48
C PRO A 164 -14.61 6.78 3.48
N ASP A 165 -15.26 6.14 2.52
CA ASP A 165 -15.17 4.70 2.27
C ASP A 165 -15.03 4.42 0.76
N PHE A 166 -15.03 3.14 0.37
CA PHE A 166 -14.81 2.76 -1.02
C PHE A 166 -15.96 3.11 -1.97
N ASP A 167 -17.17 3.28 -1.46
CA ASP A 167 -18.33 3.59 -2.31
C ASP A 167 -18.25 5.03 -2.85
N ASP A 168 -17.43 5.88 -2.23
CA ASP A 168 -17.13 7.24 -2.67
C ASP A 168 -16.16 7.32 -3.86
N LEU A 169 -15.48 6.22 -4.21
CA LEU A 169 -14.42 6.21 -5.22
C LEU A 169 -14.85 6.79 -6.59
N PRO A 170 -16.05 6.51 -7.14
CA PRO A 170 -16.49 7.10 -8.41
C PRO A 170 -16.65 8.62 -8.37
N ASP A 171 -16.98 9.18 -7.20
CA ASP A 171 -17.31 10.60 -7.02
C ASP A 171 -16.13 11.43 -6.51
N LEU A 172 -14.96 10.81 -6.30
CA LEU A 172 -13.73 11.46 -5.83
C LEU A 172 -12.59 11.45 -6.88
N PRO A 173 -12.78 12.05 -8.07
CA PRO A 173 -11.79 12.01 -9.15
C PRO A 173 -10.45 12.71 -8.79
N TYR A 174 -10.47 13.80 -8.02
CA TYR A 174 -9.24 14.46 -7.59
C TYR A 174 -8.48 13.61 -6.56
N ILE A 175 -9.16 12.96 -5.62
CA ILE A 175 -8.52 12.00 -4.70
C ILE A 175 -7.94 10.81 -5.44
N ARG A 176 -8.64 10.27 -6.46
CA ARG A 176 -8.08 9.25 -7.35
C ARG A 176 -6.81 9.76 -8.06
N GLY A 177 -6.82 11.03 -8.48
CA GLY A 177 -5.64 11.71 -8.99
C GLY A 177 -4.49 11.79 -7.98
N CYS A 178 -4.76 12.03 -6.69
CA CYS A 178 -3.74 12.02 -5.64
C CYS A 178 -3.09 10.63 -5.51
N VAL A 179 -3.86 9.54 -5.60
CA VAL A 179 -3.32 8.18 -5.56
C VAL A 179 -2.39 7.94 -6.77
N LYS A 180 -2.87 8.23 -7.99
CA LYS A 180 -2.07 8.05 -9.22
C LYS A 180 -0.81 8.91 -9.23
N GLU A 181 -0.92 10.17 -8.79
CA GLU A 181 0.22 11.09 -8.74
C GLU A 181 1.23 10.68 -7.67
N SER A 182 0.80 10.09 -6.55
CA SER A 182 1.72 9.53 -5.54
C SER A 182 2.55 8.39 -6.10
N LEU A 183 1.96 7.54 -6.95
CA LEU A 183 2.68 6.44 -7.61
C LEU A 183 3.60 6.90 -8.74
N ARG A 184 3.34 8.07 -9.35
CA ARG A 184 4.11 8.62 -10.47
C ARG A 184 5.22 9.59 -10.03
N TRP A 185 4.91 10.53 -9.14
CA TRP A 185 5.79 11.65 -8.80
C TRP A 185 7.05 11.18 -8.07
N MET A 186 6.89 10.28 -7.10
CA MET A 186 7.98 9.67 -6.35
C MET A 186 7.79 8.16 -6.32
N PRO A 187 8.13 7.45 -7.41
CA PRO A 187 7.90 6.02 -7.49
C PRO A 187 8.81 5.29 -6.49
N THR A 188 8.21 4.49 -5.61
CA THR A 188 8.98 3.66 -4.65
C THR A 188 9.96 2.72 -5.36
N THR A 189 9.60 2.19 -6.52
CA THR A 189 10.48 1.38 -7.38
C THR A 189 11.08 2.25 -8.49
N VAL A 190 12.08 3.08 -8.16
CA VAL A 190 12.75 3.98 -9.12
C VAL A 190 13.37 3.25 -10.31
N LEU A 191 13.92 2.07 -10.04
CA LEU A 191 14.30 1.07 -11.01
C LEU A 191 13.38 -0.13 -10.77
N GLY A 192 12.70 -0.59 -11.82
CA GLY A 192 11.91 -1.82 -11.74
C GLY A 192 12.81 -3.03 -11.43
N VAL A 193 12.21 -4.14 -11.02
CA VAL A 193 12.97 -5.36 -10.70
C VAL A 193 13.73 -5.85 -11.94
N PRO A 194 15.06 -6.06 -11.87
CA PRO A 194 15.85 -6.53 -13.00
C PRO A 194 15.36 -7.88 -13.53
N HIS A 195 15.26 -8.00 -14.86
CA HIS A 195 14.97 -9.26 -15.55
C HIS A 195 16.21 -9.74 -16.28
N ALA A 196 16.31 -11.04 -16.55
CA ALA A 196 17.35 -11.60 -17.40
C ALA A 196 16.75 -12.28 -18.63
N THR A 197 17.35 -12.06 -19.79
CA THR A 197 16.97 -12.77 -21.02
C THR A 197 17.32 -14.27 -20.89
N ILE A 198 16.44 -15.13 -21.38
CA ILE A 198 16.62 -16.60 -21.34
C ILE A 198 17.26 -17.16 -22.62
N CYS A 199 17.34 -16.34 -23.66
CA CYS A 199 17.99 -16.60 -24.95
C CYS A 199 18.54 -15.29 -25.51
N ASP A 200 19.33 -15.38 -26.58
CA ASP A 200 19.69 -14.21 -27.37
C ASP A 200 18.41 -13.59 -27.96
N ASP A 201 18.36 -12.27 -27.99
CA ASP A 201 17.25 -11.48 -28.53
C ASP A 201 17.79 -10.26 -29.31
N GLU A 202 16.94 -9.56 -30.03
CA GLU A 202 17.28 -8.33 -30.75
C GLU A 202 16.21 -7.27 -30.56
N TYR A 203 16.62 -6.06 -30.19
CA TYR A 203 15.72 -4.91 -30.06
C TYR A 203 16.33 -3.69 -30.73
N LEU A 204 15.60 -3.08 -31.67
CA LEU A 204 16.06 -1.91 -32.45
C LEU A 204 17.43 -2.10 -33.12
N GLY A 205 17.72 -3.32 -33.61
CA GLY A 205 19.01 -3.67 -34.21
C GLY A 205 20.14 -3.95 -33.21
N TYR A 206 19.87 -3.85 -31.90
CA TYR A 206 20.82 -4.21 -30.86
C TYR A 206 20.63 -5.66 -30.44
N LYS A 207 21.71 -6.45 -30.52
CA LYS A 207 21.74 -7.79 -29.94
C LYS A 207 21.72 -7.71 -28.41
N ILE A 208 20.79 -8.42 -27.79
CA ILE A 208 20.69 -8.62 -26.35
C ILE A 208 21.06 -10.08 -26.06
N PRO A 209 22.27 -10.37 -25.55
CA PRO A 209 22.71 -11.74 -25.30
C PRO A 209 21.84 -12.44 -24.25
N LYS A 210 21.77 -13.78 -24.30
CA LYS A 210 21.24 -14.62 -23.23
C LYS A 210 21.91 -14.27 -21.89
N GLY A 211 21.11 -14.10 -20.84
CA GLY A 211 21.56 -13.75 -19.50
C GLY A 211 21.80 -12.26 -19.27
N ALA A 212 21.63 -11.41 -20.29
CA ALA A 212 21.71 -9.97 -20.15
C ALA A 212 20.63 -9.47 -19.19
N ARG A 213 21.01 -8.58 -18.25
CA ARG A 213 20.10 -7.94 -17.31
C ARG A 213 19.42 -6.76 -17.98
N VAL A 214 18.10 -6.74 -17.97
CA VAL A 214 17.26 -5.66 -18.49
C VAL A 214 16.49 -5.06 -17.31
N VAL A 215 16.64 -3.75 -17.13
CA VAL A 215 16.03 -3.00 -16.02
C VAL A 215 15.08 -1.97 -16.58
N LEU A 216 13.83 -1.98 -16.09
CA LEU A 216 12.85 -0.96 -16.43
C LEU A 216 13.18 0.32 -15.66
N ASN A 217 13.61 1.38 -16.35
CA ASN A 217 13.89 2.66 -15.70
C ASN A 217 12.58 3.44 -15.47
N VAL A 218 11.90 3.10 -14.37
CA VAL A 218 10.61 3.70 -13.99
C VAL A 218 10.76 5.20 -13.77
N TRP A 219 11.82 5.63 -13.06
CA TRP A 219 12.10 7.03 -12.82
C TRP A 219 12.18 7.85 -14.10
N ALA A 220 12.96 7.41 -15.10
CA ALA A 220 13.09 8.11 -16.37
C ALA A 220 11.76 8.19 -17.14
N ILE A 221 10.94 7.14 -17.06
CA ILE A 221 9.62 7.10 -17.70
C ILE A 221 8.64 8.05 -17.01
N HIS A 222 8.65 8.10 -15.67
CA HIS A 222 7.77 8.94 -14.84
C HIS A 222 8.17 10.40 -14.82
N ASN A 223 9.46 10.69 -15.04
CA ASN A 223 10.01 12.03 -15.07
C ASN A 223 10.30 12.53 -16.50
N ASN A 224 9.76 11.87 -17.53
CA ASN A 224 9.88 12.34 -18.90
C ASN A 224 8.97 13.56 -19.13
N PRO A 225 9.51 14.78 -19.37
CA PRO A 225 8.70 15.99 -19.55
C PRO A 225 7.83 15.95 -20.82
N SER A 226 8.16 15.11 -21.79
CA SER A 226 7.32 14.90 -22.99
C SER A 226 6.05 14.12 -22.69
N ARG A 227 6.03 13.37 -21.57
CA ARG A 227 4.88 12.61 -21.10
C ARG A 227 4.16 13.29 -19.94
N TYR A 228 4.92 13.88 -19.03
CA TYR A 228 4.41 14.58 -17.86
C TYR A 228 5.04 15.98 -17.80
N PRO A 229 4.38 17.01 -18.34
CA PRO A 229 4.85 18.39 -18.23
C PRO A 229 5.07 18.79 -16.77
N GLU A 230 6.19 19.47 -16.45
CA GLU A 230 6.60 19.75 -15.07
C GLU A 230 6.63 18.48 -14.19
N PRO A 231 7.45 17.46 -14.53
CA PRO A 231 7.36 16.13 -13.92
C PRO A 231 7.63 16.11 -12.40
N HIS A 232 8.37 17.10 -11.89
CA HIS A 232 8.70 17.23 -10.46
C HIS A 232 7.64 17.98 -9.65
N ARG A 233 6.58 18.49 -10.28
CA ARG A 233 5.43 19.08 -9.59
C ARG A 233 4.40 17.99 -9.33
N PHE A 234 3.99 17.84 -8.07
CA PHE A 234 2.89 16.96 -7.71
C PHE A 234 1.56 17.62 -8.12
N ASP A 235 0.93 17.10 -9.17
CA ASP A 235 -0.31 17.66 -9.70
C ASP A 235 -1.32 16.54 -10.00
N PRO A 236 -2.29 16.30 -9.10
CA PRO A 236 -3.37 15.33 -9.31
C PRO A 236 -4.27 15.64 -10.50
N SER A 237 -4.36 16.90 -10.95
CA SER A 237 -5.28 17.30 -12.02
C SER A 237 -4.91 16.71 -13.38
N ARG A 238 -3.66 16.23 -13.53
CA ARG A 238 -3.20 15.42 -14.67
C ARG A 238 -4.10 14.22 -14.96
N TRP A 239 -4.76 13.72 -13.92
CA TRP A 239 -5.58 12.50 -13.95
C TRP A 239 -7.09 12.77 -13.98
N ALA A 240 -7.52 14.03 -14.13
CA ALA A 240 -8.93 14.44 -14.03
C ALA A 240 -9.87 13.72 -15.01
N HIS A 241 -9.33 13.19 -16.12
CA HIS A 241 -10.09 12.46 -17.15
C HIS A 241 -9.71 10.97 -17.23
N ASP A 242 -8.99 10.45 -16.24
CA ASP A 242 -8.60 9.05 -16.17
C ASP A 242 -9.43 8.31 -15.11
N SER A 243 -10.40 7.51 -15.58
CA SER A 243 -11.22 6.65 -14.73
C SER A 243 -10.65 5.24 -14.54
N GLN A 244 -9.51 4.91 -15.14
CA GLN A 244 -8.93 3.57 -15.03
C GLN A 244 -8.31 3.35 -13.65
N THR A 245 -8.49 2.15 -13.10
CA THR A 245 -7.65 1.62 -12.02
C THR A 245 -6.22 1.40 -12.52
N SER A 246 -5.24 1.26 -11.62
CA SER A 246 -3.86 0.95 -12.02
C SER A 246 -3.81 -0.39 -12.78
N ALA A 247 -4.66 -1.36 -12.41
CA ALA A 247 -4.73 -2.64 -13.08
C ALA A 247 -5.30 -2.57 -14.51
N GLU A 248 -6.33 -1.76 -14.74
CA GLU A 248 -6.85 -1.52 -16.10
C GLU A 248 -5.82 -0.77 -16.93
N SER A 249 -5.22 0.28 -16.36
CA SER A 249 -4.21 1.07 -17.04
C SER A 249 -2.99 0.24 -17.43
N ALA A 250 -2.52 -0.62 -16.52
CA ALA A 250 -1.45 -1.58 -16.77
C ALA A 250 -1.71 -2.56 -17.93
N ASN A 251 -2.98 -2.84 -18.22
CA ASN A 251 -3.41 -3.72 -19.30
C ASN A 251 -3.61 -2.99 -20.64
N ASN A 252 -3.44 -1.67 -20.69
CA ASN A 252 -3.45 -0.93 -21.95
C ASN A 252 -2.39 -1.50 -22.92
N ARG A 253 -2.84 -1.82 -24.14
CA ARG A 253 -2.00 -2.35 -25.23
C ARG A 253 -0.92 -1.35 -25.64
N ASP A 254 -1.30 -0.09 -25.68
CA ASP A 254 -0.38 1.02 -25.93
C ASP A 254 0.28 1.42 -24.60
N PRO A 255 1.61 1.20 -24.43
CA PRO A 255 2.30 1.51 -23.19
C PRO A 255 2.32 3.01 -22.88
N SER A 256 2.12 3.88 -23.88
CA SER A 256 2.06 5.34 -23.66
C SER A 256 0.80 5.78 -22.91
N LYS A 257 -0.27 4.98 -22.99
CA LYS A 257 -1.56 5.22 -22.31
C LYS A 257 -1.63 4.67 -20.88
N ARG A 258 -0.57 4.01 -20.41
CA ARG A 258 -0.51 3.58 -19.01
C ARG A 258 -0.36 4.81 -18.12
N ASP A 259 -0.85 4.75 -16.90
CA ASP A 259 -0.70 5.83 -15.92
C ASP A 259 0.71 5.83 -15.33
N GLN A 260 1.23 4.65 -14.99
CA GLN A 260 2.54 4.47 -14.39
C GLN A 260 3.12 3.07 -14.69
N PHE A 261 4.29 2.82 -14.14
CA PHE A 261 5.11 1.61 -14.36
C PHE A 261 5.76 1.11 -13.05
N GLY A 262 5.37 1.67 -11.90
CA GLY A 262 5.87 1.26 -10.58
C GLY A 262 5.44 -0.15 -10.21
N PHE A 263 4.30 -0.61 -10.73
CA PHE A 263 3.88 -2.03 -10.63
C PHE A 263 4.58 -2.95 -11.65
N GLY A 264 5.48 -2.43 -12.48
CA GLY A 264 6.18 -3.18 -13.52
C GLY A 264 5.38 -3.34 -14.81
N ALA A 265 5.77 -4.32 -15.63
CA ALA A 265 5.15 -4.56 -16.93
C ALA A 265 5.23 -6.04 -17.35
N GLY A 266 4.32 -6.44 -18.25
CA GLY A 266 4.30 -7.77 -18.85
C GLY A 266 3.96 -8.89 -17.86
N ARG A 267 4.56 -10.07 -18.06
CA ARG A 267 4.25 -11.29 -17.29
C ARG A 267 4.61 -11.23 -15.80
N ARG A 268 5.40 -10.25 -15.37
CA ARG A 268 5.88 -10.07 -14.00
C ARG A 268 5.30 -8.83 -13.34
N ILE A 269 4.14 -8.39 -13.82
CA ILE A 269 3.43 -7.27 -13.23
C ILE A 269 3.00 -7.60 -11.78
N CYS A 270 2.97 -6.57 -10.93
CA CYS A 270 2.66 -6.69 -9.52
C CYS A 270 1.33 -7.42 -9.31
N GLN A 271 1.37 -8.51 -8.53
CA GLN A 271 0.17 -9.27 -8.18
C GLN A 271 -0.67 -8.55 -7.11
N GLY A 272 -0.06 -7.65 -6.33
CA GLY A 272 -0.70 -6.85 -5.29
C GLY A 272 -1.38 -5.57 -5.79
N ILE A 273 -1.39 -5.30 -7.10
CA ILE A 273 -1.85 -4.02 -7.69
C ILE A 273 -3.25 -3.59 -7.22
N HIS A 274 -4.18 -4.53 -7.11
CA HIS A 274 -5.55 -4.24 -6.67
C HIS A 274 -5.63 -3.88 -5.18
N ILE A 275 -4.87 -4.58 -4.34
CA ILE A 275 -4.81 -4.32 -2.89
C ILE A 275 -4.13 -2.98 -2.66
N ALA A 276 -3.04 -2.68 -3.37
CA ALA A 276 -2.32 -1.43 -3.27
C ALA A 276 -3.21 -0.23 -3.63
N ASP A 277 -3.90 -0.25 -4.78
CA ASP A 277 -4.83 0.82 -5.17
C ASP A 277 -5.89 1.08 -4.11
N GLN A 278 -6.50 0.01 -3.58
CA GLN A 278 -7.52 0.07 -2.54
C GLN A 278 -6.97 0.67 -1.23
N ASN A 279 -5.81 0.18 -0.82
CA ASN A 279 -5.12 0.59 0.40
C ASN A 279 -4.76 2.08 0.37
N LEU A 280 -4.14 2.51 -0.73
CA LEU A 280 -3.74 3.89 -0.94
C LEU A 280 -4.95 4.82 -1.01
N PHE A 281 -6.02 4.42 -1.71
CA PHE A 281 -7.24 5.22 -1.78
C PHE A 281 -7.88 5.46 -0.40
N LEU A 282 -8.06 4.41 0.42
CA LEU A 282 -8.63 4.58 1.76
C LEU A 282 -7.75 5.44 2.65
N ALA A 283 -6.44 5.17 2.69
CA ALA A 283 -5.52 5.92 3.52
C ALA A 283 -5.48 7.41 3.11
N ILE A 284 -5.30 7.69 1.82
CA ILE A 284 -5.21 9.06 1.29
C ILE A 284 -6.52 9.81 1.52
N SER A 285 -7.66 9.24 1.16
CA SER A 285 -8.97 9.91 1.33
C SER A 285 -9.23 10.22 2.81
N ARG A 286 -9.00 9.26 3.70
CA ARG A 286 -9.24 9.42 5.14
C ARG A 286 -8.27 10.41 5.80
N LEU A 287 -7.00 10.41 5.41
CA LEU A 287 -6.03 11.38 5.92
C LEU A 287 -6.40 12.81 5.52
N ILE A 288 -6.79 13.03 4.25
CA ILE A 288 -7.23 14.35 3.75
C ILE A 288 -8.54 14.79 4.43
N TRP A 289 -9.46 13.86 4.66
CA TRP A 289 -10.69 14.14 5.38
C TRP A 289 -10.43 14.48 6.85
N ALA A 290 -9.52 13.77 7.53
CA ALA A 290 -9.34 13.90 8.96
C ALA A 290 -8.45 15.09 9.37
N PHE A 291 -7.37 15.37 8.63
CA PHE A 291 -6.27 16.20 9.11
C PHE A 291 -5.89 17.37 8.18
N ASP A 292 -5.37 18.42 8.80
CA ASP A 292 -4.55 19.43 8.15
C ASP A 292 -3.07 19.04 8.30
N PHE A 293 -2.31 19.21 7.23
CA PHE A 293 -0.86 19.00 7.18
C PHE A 293 -0.19 20.35 6.97
N LYS A 294 0.60 20.79 7.95
CA LYS A 294 1.33 22.05 7.90
C LYS A 294 2.82 21.83 8.07
N ARG A 295 3.59 22.70 7.43
CA ARG A 295 5.04 22.77 7.61
C ARG A 295 5.34 23.17 9.05
N PRO A 296 6.29 22.51 9.74
CA PRO A 296 6.72 22.96 11.04
C PRO A 296 7.46 24.29 10.92
N ILE A 297 7.40 25.10 11.98
CA ILE A 297 8.14 26.37 12.07
C ILE A 297 9.44 26.12 12.83
N ASP A 298 10.56 26.58 12.27
CA ASP A 298 11.85 26.57 12.95
C ASP A 298 11.81 27.55 14.14
N PRO A 299 11.99 27.07 15.39
CA PRO A 299 11.95 27.95 16.57
C PRO A 299 13.03 29.04 16.60
N SER A 300 14.14 28.84 15.87
CA SER A 300 15.28 29.75 15.85
C SER A 300 15.15 30.86 14.81
N THR A 301 14.55 30.55 13.66
CA THR A 301 14.41 31.50 12.54
C THR A 301 13.00 32.03 12.37
N GLY A 302 11.98 31.30 12.84
CA GLY A 302 10.56 31.62 12.64
C GLY A 302 10.03 31.28 11.25
N GLU A 303 10.85 30.66 10.39
CA GLU A 303 10.50 30.29 9.02
C GLU A 303 9.89 28.88 8.93
N GLU A 304 9.14 28.62 7.86
CA GLU A 304 8.62 27.28 7.56
C GLU A 304 9.74 26.33 7.13
N ILE A 305 9.76 25.12 7.68
CA ILE A 305 10.64 24.04 7.26
C ILE A 305 9.91 23.23 6.18
N VAL A 306 10.40 23.33 4.94
CA VAL A 306 9.93 22.51 3.82
C VAL A 306 10.79 21.24 3.74
N PRO A 307 10.19 20.03 3.75
CA PRO A 307 10.95 18.80 3.54
C PRO A 307 11.69 18.84 2.20
N ASP A 308 12.94 18.40 2.18
CA ASP A 308 13.68 18.23 0.93
C ASP A 308 13.13 17.04 0.15
N MET A 309 12.68 17.31 -1.08
CA MET A 309 12.16 16.30 -2.00
C MET A 309 13.20 15.21 -2.34
N GLY A 310 14.48 15.57 -2.32
CA GLY A 310 15.59 14.67 -2.64
C GLY A 310 16.13 13.88 -1.44
N ASP A 311 15.67 14.17 -0.22
CA ASP A 311 16.13 13.48 0.99
C ASP A 311 15.43 12.13 1.16
N LEU A 312 15.95 11.15 0.42
CA LEU A 312 15.39 9.82 0.28
C LEU A 312 16.37 8.77 0.81
N ALA A 313 15.84 7.73 1.44
CA ALA A 313 16.61 6.56 1.82
C ALA A 313 17.13 5.81 0.58
N GLU A 314 18.39 5.40 0.62
CA GLU A 314 19.01 4.59 -0.43
C GLU A 314 18.56 3.13 -0.32
N GLY A 315 18.25 2.50 -1.46
CA GLY A 315 17.85 1.09 -1.48
C GLY A 315 17.19 0.66 -2.78
N LEU A 316 16.71 -0.60 -2.81
CA LEU A 316 15.88 -1.11 -3.90
C LEU A 316 14.52 -0.39 -3.95
N LEU A 317 13.99 -0.06 -2.76
CA LEU A 317 12.78 0.72 -2.57
C LEU A 317 13.19 2.09 -2.03
N VAL A 318 12.61 3.14 -2.62
CA VAL A 318 12.85 4.52 -2.26
C VAL A 318 11.73 5.01 -1.34
N CYS A 319 12.13 5.59 -0.20
CA CYS A 319 11.25 6.17 0.80
C CYS A 319 11.85 7.50 1.26
N PRO A 320 11.07 8.54 1.54
CA PRO A 320 11.58 9.72 2.22
C PRO A 320 12.25 9.37 3.56
N ASN A 321 13.37 10.03 3.86
CA ASN A 321 13.94 9.99 5.20
C ASN A 321 13.00 10.68 6.22
N PRO A 322 13.16 10.42 7.53
CA PRO A 322 12.30 11.02 8.54
C PRO A 322 12.26 12.56 8.46
N PHE A 323 11.05 13.11 8.35
CA PHE A 323 10.80 14.55 8.38
C PHE A 323 9.67 14.90 9.36
N ASN A 324 9.64 16.16 9.79
CA ASN A 324 8.63 16.67 10.72
C ASN A 324 7.43 17.28 10.00
N ALA A 325 6.25 17.20 10.62
CA ALA A 325 5.01 17.79 10.14
C ALA A 325 4.16 18.27 11.33
N ASP A 326 3.49 19.43 11.20
CA ASP A 326 2.44 19.85 12.14
C ASP A 326 1.10 19.32 11.64
N ILE A 327 0.69 18.16 12.19
CA ILE A 327 -0.54 17.46 11.81
C ILE A 327 -1.59 17.67 12.89
N LYS A 328 -2.75 18.21 12.50
CA LYS A 328 -3.85 18.51 13.42
C LYS A 328 -5.19 18.05 12.83
N PRO A 329 -6.13 17.57 13.66
CA PRO A 329 -7.47 17.28 13.17
C PRO A 329 -8.09 18.56 12.61
N ARG A 330 -8.80 18.45 11.48
CA ARG A 330 -9.41 19.60 10.81
C ARG A 330 -10.44 20.31 11.70
N ASN A 331 -11.17 19.56 12.52
CA ASN A 331 -12.10 20.08 13.51
C ASN A 331 -12.42 19.01 14.59
N ALA A 332 -13.08 19.46 15.67
CA ALA A 332 -13.45 18.59 16.79
C ALA A 332 -14.46 17.50 16.39
N SER A 333 -15.42 17.80 15.49
CA SER A 333 -16.43 16.82 15.07
C SER A 333 -15.79 15.62 14.37
N ARG A 334 -14.80 15.85 13.50
CA ARG A 334 -14.06 14.78 12.82
C ARG A 334 -13.18 13.98 13.77
N ALA A 335 -12.55 14.64 14.74
CA ALA A 335 -11.81 13.95 15.80
C ALA A 335 -12.71 12.99 16.60
N GLU A 336 -13.92 13.42 16.95
CA GLU A 336 -14.90 12.57 17.64
C GLU A 336 -15.44 11.45 16.74
N ALA A 337 -15.66 11.73 15.44
CA ALA A 337 -16.07 10.70 14.48
C ALA A 337 -15.00 9.59 14.33
N ILE A 338 -13.70 9.93 14.32
CA ILE A 338 -12.61 8.95 14.31
C ILE A 338 -12.69 8.02 15.53
N LYS A 339 -12.83 8.60 16.73
CA LYS A 339 -12.95 7.83 17.98
C LYS A 339 -14.19 6.94 17.97
N ALA A 340 -15.33 7.47 17.53
CA ALA A 340 -16.58 6.73 17.45
C ALA A 340 -16.49 5.54 16.48
N GLU A 341 -15.90 5.74 15.29
CA GLU A 341 -15.68 4.67 14.32
C GLU A 341 -14.68 3.62 14.83
N TRP A 342 -13.64 4.03 15.55
CA TRP A 342 -12.73 3.09 16.19
C TRP A 342 -13.40 2.26 17.28
N ASN A 343 -14.24 2.89 18.13
CA ASN A 343 -14.96 2.16 19.18
C ASN A 343 -15.84 1.05 18.60
N LYS A 344 -16.52 1.31 17.48
CA LYS A 344 -17.28 0.27 16.75
C LYS A 344 -16.39 -0.89 16.30
N MET A 345 -15.15 -0.61 15.87
CA MET A 345 -14.20 -1.65 15.48
C MET A 345 -13.74 -2.48 16.67
N THR A 346 -13.50 -1.85 17.83
CA THR A 346 -13.07 -2.59 19.03
C THR A 346 -14.09 -3.62 19.51
N GLU A 347 -15.39 -3.44 19.24
CA GLU A 347 -16.42 -4.44 19.55
C GLU A 347 -16.21 -5.76 18.78
N LEU A 348 -15.62 -5.67 17.58
CA LEU A 348 -15.29 -6.80 16.70
C LEU A 348 -13.95 -7.47 17.05
N LEU A 349 -13.17 -6.85 17.94
CA LEU A 349 -11.85 -7.31 18.36
C LEU A 349 -11.88 -7.95 19.76
N ASP A 350 -10.99 -8.89 20.02
CA ASP A 350 -10.74 -9.46 21.35
C ASP A 350 -9.83 -8.57 22.21
N ASP A 351 -9.49 -9.05 23.41
CA ASP A 351 -8.66 -8.32 24.36
C ASP A 351 -7.21 -8.13 23.88
N GLU A 352 -6.74 -8.92 22.91
CA GLU A 352 -5.45 -8.78 22.24
C GLU A 352 -5.55 -7.91 20.97
N LEU A 353 -6.71 -7.27 20.75
CA LEU A 353 -7.06 -6.49 19.56
C LEU A 353 -6.98 -7.31 18.26
N GLN A 354 -7.20 -8.62 18.32
CA GLN A 354 -7.34 -9.51 17.16
C GLN A 354 -8.82 -9.68 16.80
N TRP A 355 -9.12 -10.06 15.55
CA TRP A 355 -10.51 -10.31 15.14
C TRP A 355 -11.13 -11.47 15.92
N LYS A 356 -12.28 -11.23 16.57
CA LYS A 356 -13.12 -12.31 17.15
C LYS A 356 -13.66 -13.22 16.04
N ALA A 357 -14.20 -12.58 15.00
CA ALA A 357 -14.59 -13.16 13.72
C ALA A 357 -14.68 -12.00 12.72
N VAL A 358 -14.28 -12.23 11.46
CA VAL A 358 -14.43 -11.22 10.41
C VAL A 358 -15.88 -11.29 9.92
N PRO A 359 -16.71 -10.24 10.12
CA PRO A 359 -18.11 -10.28 9.73
C PRO A 359 -18.29 -10.51 8.22
N GLU A 360 -19.13 -11.48 7.84
CA GLU A 360 -19.47 -11.73 6.44
C GLU A 360 -20.13 -10.51 5.78
N GLU A 361 -20.86 -9.70 6.54
CA GLU A 361 -21.49 -8.46 6.07
C GLU A 361 -20.47 -7.39 5.68
N LEU A 362 -19.36 -7.27 6.42
CA LEU A 362 -18.25 -6.39 6.04
C LEU A 362 -17.55 -6.88 4.79
N MET A 363 -17.53 -8.19 4.56
CA MET A 363 -17.10 -8.73 3.28
C MET A 363 -18.10 -8.33 2.19
N GLN A 364 -19.40 -8.59 2.37
CA GLN A 364 -20.49 -8.41 1.39
C GLN A 364 -20.80 -6.95 1.00
N ARG A 365 -20.67 -5.97 1.90
CA ARG A 365 -20.99 -4.56 1.63
C ARG A 365 -20.26 -4.00 0.40
N PHE A 366 -19.03 -4.48 0.15
CA PHE A 366 -18.21 -4.10 -1.00
C PHE A 366 -18.41 -5.00 -2.24
N TYR A 367 -19.33 -5.98 -2.19
CA TYR A 367 -19.72 -6.80 -3.35
C TYR A 367 -20.90 -6.19 -4.12
N GLU A 368 -21.78 -5.43 -3.48
CA GLU A 368 -23.05 -5.00 -4.09
C GLU A 368 -22.93 -3.75 -4.98
N THR A 369 -21.95 -2.88 -4.75
CA THR A 369 -21.77 -1.62 -5.50
C THR A 369 -21.27 -1.76 -6.95
N ASN A 370 -21.08 -3.00 -7.44
CA ASN A 370 -20.74 -3.28 -8.86
C ASN A 370 -21.76 -4.19 -9.57
N LYS A 371 -22.99 -4.32 -9.06
CA LYS A 371 -24.09 -4.99 -9.77
C LYS A 371 -24.85 -4.09 -10.75
N THR A 372 -24.30 -2.96 -11.17
CA THR A 372 -24.80 -2.26 -12.36
C THR A 372 -24.38 -3.05 -13.60
N GLU A 373 -25.33 -3.86 -14.05
CA GLU A 373 -25.38 -4.67 -15.28
C GLU A 373 -24.33 -4.35 -16.35
N VAL A 374 -23.28 -5.18 -16.42
CA VAL A 374 -22.66 -5.48 -17.71
C VAL A 374 -23.55 -6.53 -18.37
N ASN A 375 -24.59 -6.07 -19.08
CA ASN A 375 -25.28 -6.91 -20.05
C ASN A 375 -24.29 -7.28 -21.15
N LEU A 376 -23.92 -8.56 -21.21
CA LEU A 376 -23.15 -9.17 -22.29
C LEU A 376 -23.92 -9.14 -23.61
#